data_AF-A0A920FJZ1-F1
#
_entry.id   AF-A0A920FJZ1-F1
#
_cell.length_a   1.000
_cell.length_b   1.000
_cell.length_c   1.000
_cell.angle_alpha   90.00
_cell.angle_beta   90.00
_cell.angle_gamma   90.00
#
_symmetry.space_group_name_H-M   'P 1'
#
loop_
_entity.id
_entity.type
_entity.pdbx_description
1 polymer ?
#
loop_
_entity_poly.entity_id
_entity_poly.type
_entity_poly.pdbx_seq_one_letter_code
_entity_poly.pdbx_strand_id
1 'polypeptide(L)'
;MGGHGIVGAQIPMGAGIAFADKYKGNKNVTFCSFGDGAARQGALHETFNMAMMWKLPVVFIIENNNYAMGTSVKRTTNVEDMSEIGKSYHMPSYVVNGMSVEDVHHAIKDACDRARKGDGPTLLDIRTYRYKGHSMSDPQKYRTKDEVEDYKQKDPISQVLKTIEDNKLASEKEIKEIQNEVKQIVEESVKFAEESPDLEPHELYEDVYVQKDYPFIKEYL
;
A
#
# COMPACT_ATOMS: atom_id res chain seq x y z
N MET A 1 -5.67 -4.24 8.06
CA MET A 1 -4.75 -5.12 8.82
C MET A 1 -3.58 -4.29 9.27
N GLY A 2 -2.95 -4.63 10.40
CA GLY A 2 -1.75 -3.93 10.88
C GLY A 2 -0.56 -4.06 9.94
N GLY A 3 0.50 -3.28 10.17
CA GLY A 3 1.74 -3.40 9.42
C GLY A 3 2.43 -4.75 9.66
N HIS A 4 3.06 -5.31 8.62
CA HIS A 4 3.83 -6.56 8.73
C HIS A 4 5.34 -6.26 8.67
N GLY A 5 6.09 -6.74 9.68
CA GLY A 5 7.55 -6.64 9.68
C GLY A 5 8.23 -7.58 8.68
N ILE A 6 7.53 -8.63 8.22
CA ILE A 6 8.02 -9.55 7.20
C ILE A 6 7.61 -9.04 5.81
N VAL A 7 8.60 -8.65 5.01
CA VAL A 7 8.40 -8.14 3.65
C VAL A 7 7.68 -9.19 2.80
N GLY A 8 6.53 -8.82 2.23
CA GLY A 8 5.73 -9.65 1.33
C GLY A 8 4.76 -10.63 2.03
N ALA A 9 4.78 -10.74 3.36
CA ALA A 9 3.87 -11.62 4.09
C ALA A 9 2.39 -11.28 3.85
N GLN A 10 2.08 -10.01 3.61
CA GLN A 10 0.72 -9.55 3.33
C GLN A 10 0.15 -10.06 2.00
N ILE A 11 0.99 -10.50 1.06
CA ILE A 11 0.57 -10.94 -0.27
C ILE A 11 -0.32 -12.19 -0.18
N PRO A 12 0.13 -13.33 0.40
CA PRO A 12 -0.74 -14.49 0.60
C PRO A 12 -1.91 -14.21 1.55
N MET A 13 -1.72 -13.39 2.59
CA MET A 13 -2.81 -13.03 3.50
C MET A 13 -3.92 -12.23 2.79
N GLY A 14 -3.55 -11.28 1.93
CA GLY A 14 -4.50 -10.51 1.12
C GLY A 14 -5.31 -11.41 0.19
N ALA A 15 -4.68 -12.39 -0.44
CA ALA A 15 -5.41 -13.40 -1.21
C ALA A 15 -6.34 -14.25 -0.33
N GLY A 16 -5.91 -14.62 0.89
CA GLY A 16 -6.75 -15.33 1.86
C GLY A 16 -8.01 -14.55 2.27
N ILE A 17 -7.90 -13.24 2.49
CA ILE A 17 -9.04 -12.36 2.77
C ILE A 17 -10.00 -12.33 1.58
N ALA A 18 -9.48 -12.16 0.36
CA ALA A 18 -10.29 -12.18 -0.85
C ALA A 18 -10.98 -13.53 -1.08
N PHE A 19 -10.29 -14.63 -0.75
CA PHE A 19 -10.88 -15.96 -0.75
C PHE A 19 -12.03 -16.07 0.25
N ALA A 20 -11.87 -15.56 1.47
CA ALA A 20 -12.92 -15.57 2.48
C ALA A 20 -14.16 -14.77 2.04
N ASP A 21 -13.98 -13.59 1.43
CA ASP A 21 -15.08 -12.81 0.88
C ASP A 21 -15.79 -13.56 -0.25
N LYS A 22 -15.03 -14.15 -1.18
CA LYS A 22 -15.60 -14.98 -2.25
C LYS A 22 -16.36 -16.18 -1.71
N TYR A 23 -15.78 -16.90 -0.75
CA TYR A 23 -16.36 -18.09 -0.15
C TYR A 23 -17.68 -17.79 0.58
N LYS A 24 -17.77 -16.62 1.22
CA LYS A 24 -18.97 -16.14 1.92
C LYS A 24 -20.01 -15.49 0.99
N GLY A 25 -19.70 -15.29 -0.29
CA GLY A 25 -20.58 -14.59 -1.24
C GLY A 25 -20.65 -13.08 -1.03
N ASN A 26 -19.66 -12.49 -0.34
CA ASN A 26 -19.56 -11.05 -0.16
C ASN A 26 -19.15 -10.35 -1.46
N LYS A 27 -19.50 -9.07 -1.60
CA LYS A 27 -19.14 -8.23 -2.77
C LYS A 27 -17.92 -7.33 -2.53
N ASN A 28 -17.16 -7.62 -1.49
CA ASN A 28 -15.96 -6.88 -1.14
C ASN A 28 -14.84 -7.19 -2.13
N VAL A 29 -13.92 -6.24 -2.28
CA VAL A 29 -12.68 -6.40 -3.03
C VAL A 29 -11.54 -6.13 -2.06
N THR A 30 -10.59 -7.07 -1.97
CA THR A 30 -9.40 -6.86 -1.15
C THR A 30 -8.36 -6.05 -1.93
N PHE A 31 -7.83 -5.01 -1.31
CA PHE A 31 -6.61 -4.34 -1.80
C PHE A 31 -5.41 -4.90 -1.07
N CYS A 32 -4.41 -5.33 -1.83
CA CYS A 32 -3.16 -5.85 -1.30
C CYS A 32 -2.01 -5.01 -1.86
N SER A 33 -1.58 -4.01 -1.08
CA SER A 33 -0.48 -3.12 -1.44
C SER A 33 0.87 -3.61 -0.90
N PHE A 34 1.90 -3.46 -1.71
CA PHE A 34 3.28 -3.84 -1.37
C PHE A 34 4.29 -3.10 -2.24
N GLY A 35 5.53 -2.96 -1.77
CA GLY A 35 6.58 -2.28 -2.53
C GLY A 35 7.22 -3.14 -3.62
N ASP A 36 7.98 -2.48 -4.49
CA ASP A 36 8.85 -3.07 -5.51
C ASP A 36 9.78 -4.18 -4.97
N GLY A 37 10.31 -4.03 -3.76
CA GLY A 37 11.11 -5.05 -3.09
C GLY A 37 10.31 -6.28 -2.64
N ALA A 38 9.08 -6.08 -2.19
CA ALA A 38 8.19 -7.18 -1.78
C ALA A 38 7.71 -8.02 -2.98
N ALA A 39 7.64 -7.40 -4.16
CA ALA A 39 7.32 -8.09 -5.41
C ALA A 39 8.36 -9.17 -5.81
N ARG A 40 9.47 -9.30 -5.08
CA ARG A 40 10.54 -10.29 -5.31
C ARG A 40 10.45 -11.51 -4.41
N GLN A 41 9.48 -11.56 -3.51
CA GLN A 41 9.30 -12.71 -2.61
C GLN A 41 8.67 -13.88 -3.36
N GLY A 42 9.18 -15.10 -3.14
CA GLY A 42 8.64 -16.32 -3.76
C GLY A 42 7.15 -16.53 -3.49
N ALA A 43 6.69 -16.13 -2.30
CA ALA A 43 5.28 -16.16 -1.91
C ALA A 43 4.35 -15.39 -2.86
N LEU A 44 4.85 -14.39 -3.59
CA LEU A 44 4.08 -13.69 -4.62
C LEU A 44 3.67 -14.65 -5.73
N HIS A 45 4.59 -15.46 -6.23
CA HIS A 45 4.37 -16.36 -7.34
C HIS A 45 3.35 -17.46 -7.01
N GLU A 46 3.47 -18.03 -5.81
CA GLU A 46 2.49 -18.99 -5.28
C GLU A 46 1.11 -18.35 -5.15
N THR A 47 1.06 -17.13 -4.60
CA THR A 47 -0.18 -16.40 -4.38
C THR A 47 -0.87 -16.04 -5.69
N PHE A 48 -0.14 -15.54 -6.68
CA PHE A 48 -0.71 -15.12 -7.96
C PHE A 48 -1.28 -16.30 -8.73
N ASN A 49 -0.59 -17.44 -8.73
CA ASN A 49 -1.09 -18.67 -9.31
C ASN A 49 -2.45 -19.06 -8.71
N MET A 50 -2.53 -19.09 -7.38
CA MET A 50 -3.76 -19.44 -6.65
C MET A 50 -4.88 -18.42 -6.86
N ALA A 51 -4.55 -17.12 -6.79
CA ALA A 51 -5.51 -16.03 -6.95
C ALA A 51 -6.15 -16.02 -8.34
N MET A 52 -5.35 -16.29 -9.39
CA MET A 52 -5.85 -16.45 -10.75
C MET A 52 -6.69 -17.70 -10.92
N MET A 53 -6.17 -18.86 -10.47
CA MET A 53 -6.87 -20.15 -10.57
C MET A 53 -8.26 -20.08 -9.93
N TRP A 54 -8.34 -19.45 -8.76
CA TRP A 54 -9.58 -19.32 -8.02
C TRP A 54 -10.37 -18.07 -8.36
N LYS A 55 -9.93 -17.23 -9.30
CA LYS A 55 -10.56 -15.94 -9.65
C LYS A 55 -10.96 -15.13 -8.41
N LEU A 56 -9.98 -14.83 -7.56
CA LEU A 56 -10.21 -14.11 -6.31
C LEU A 56 -10.49 -12.62 -6.55
N PRO A 57 -11.37 -11.98 -5.75
CA PRO A 57 -11.67 -10.55 -5.84
C PRO A 57 -10.60 -9.72 -5.13
N VAL A 58 -9.36 -9.73 -5.65
CA VAL A 58 -8.23 -8.98 -5.10
C VAL A 58 -7.57 -8.09 -6.15
N VAL A 59 -7.23 -6.87 -5.77
CA VAL A 59 -6.36 -5.98 -6.55
C VAL A 59 -5.00 -5.97 -5.87
N PHE A 60 -4.00 -6.50 -6.56
CA PHE A 60 -2.61 -6.45 -6.13
C PHE A 60 -2.00 -5.14 -6.62
N ILE A 61 -1.40 -4.37 -5.71
CA ILE A 61 -0.88 -3.04 -5.98
C ILE A 61 0.59 -3.02 -5.61
N ILE A 62 1.44 -2.83 -6.61
CA ILE A 62 2.86 -2.54 -6.39
C ILE A 62 3.00 -1.02 -6.30
N GLU A 63 3.36 -0.52 -5.13
CA GLU A 63 3.77 0.87 -4.92
C GLU A 63 5.26 0.99 -5.28
N ASN A 64 5.52 1.13 -6.58
CA ASN A 64 6.85 1.09 -7.12
C ASN A 64 7.52 2.46 -7.03
N ASN A 65 8.36 2.63 -6.01
CA ASN A 65 9.14 3.86 -5.79
C ASN A 65 10.60 3.77 -6.31
N ASN A 66 10.89 2.75 -7.14
CA ASN A 66 12.20 2.37 -7.68
C ASN A 66 13.24 1.79 -6.70
N TYR A 67 12.98 1.77 -5.39
CA TYR A 67 13.98 1.39 -4.38
C TYR A 67 13.44 0.53 -3.21
N ALA A 68 13.97 -0.69 -3.11
CA ALA A 68 13.89 -1.51 -1.91
C ALA A 68 14.97 -1.09 -0.90
N MET A 69 14.60 -0.25 0.07
CA MET A 69 15.53 0.48 0.94
C MET A 69 16.49 1.35 0.11
N GLY A 70 17.69 0.82 -0.18
CA GLY A 70 18.71 1.45 -1.03
C GLY A 70 19.07 0.65 -2.28
N THR A 71 18.36 -0.45 -2.56
CA THR A 71 18.61 -1.29 -3.73
C THR A 71 17.62 -0.91 -4.83
N SER A 72 18.12 -0.38 -5.94
CA SER A 72 17.30 -0.04 -7.12
C SER A 72 16.67 -1.29 -7.74
N VAL A 73 15.44 -1.17 -8.27
CA VAL A 73 14.76 -2.21 -9.08
C VAL A 73 15.66 -2.76 -10.17
N LYS A 74 16.42 -1.91 -10.87
CA LYS A 74 17.32 -2.31 -11.97
C LYS A 74 18.44 -3.25 -11.52
N ARG A 75 18.73 -3.30 -10.23
CA ARG A 75 19.76 -4.18 -9.64
C ARG A 75 19.19 -5.50 -9.13
N THR A 76 17.88 -5.64 -9.07
CA THR A 76 17.22 -6.82 -8.47
C THR A 76 16.54 -7.74 -9.48
N THR A 77 16.44 -7.32 -10.74
CA THR A 77 15.75 -8.09 -11.77
C THR A 77 16.16 -7.70 -13.19
N ASN A 78 15.94 -8.61 -14.13
CA ASN A 78 15.91 -8.33 -15.57
C ASN A 78 14.51 -7.96 -16.09
N VAL A 79 13.46 -8.07 -15.25
CA VAL A 79 12.07 -7.73 -15.57
C VAL A 79 11.71 -6.42 -14.87
N GLU A 80 12.19 -5.30 -15.42
CA GLU A 80 12.01 -3.96 -14.86
C GLU A 80 10.55 -3.50 -14.88
N ASP A 81 9.80 -3.87 -15.93
CA ASP A 81 8.35 -3.65 -15.99
C ASP A 81 7.64 -4.72 -15.13
N MET A 82 7.20 -4.31 -13.94
CA MET A 82 6.56 -5.25 -13.01
C MET A 82 5.19 -5.72 -13.48
N SER A 83 4.57 -5.06 -14.46
CA SER A 83 3.32 -5.54 -15.04
C SER A 83 3.51 -6.91 -15.74
N GLU A 84 4.71 -7.21 -16.24
CA GLU A 84 5.05 -8.50 -16.86
C GLU A 84 4.93 -9.68 -15.88
N ILE A 85 5.11 -9.44 -14.57
CA ILE A 85 4.95 -10.46 -13.53
C ILE A 85 3.52 -11.00 -13.56
N GLY A 86 2.51 -10.12 -13.59
CA GLY A 86 1.11 -10.52 -13.68
C GLY A 86 0.78 -11.24 -15.00
N LYS A 87 1.34 -10.77 -16.12
CA LYS A 87 1.14 -11.36 -17.44
C LYS A 87 1.58 -12.83 -17.51
N SER A 88 2.62 -13.22 -16.76
CA SER A 88 3.07 -14.61 -16.65
C SER A 88 2.03 -15.59 -16.09
N TYR A 89 1.00 -15.08 -15.39
CA TYR A 89 -0.13 -15.84 -14.86
C TYR A 89 -1.44 -15.63 -15.65
N HIS A 90 -1.36 -14.98 -16.81
CA HIS A 90 -2.53 -14.45 -17.54
C HIS A 90 -3.39 -13.50 -16.70
N MET A 91 -2.81 -12.86 -15.68
CA MET A 91 -3.48 -11.84 -14.87
C MET A 91 -3.45 -10.50 -15.62
N PRO A 92 -4.60 -9.82 -15.78
CA PRO A 92 -4.61 -8.44 -16.27
C PRO A 92 -3.72 -7.57 -15.40
N SER A 93 -2.81 -6.86 -16.05
CA SER A 93 -1.69 -6.23 -15.37
C SER A 93 -1.25 -4.98 -16.09
N TYR A 94 -1.15 -3.86 -15.37
CA TYR A 94 -0.97 -2.54 -15.96
C TYR A 94 0.05 -1.71 -15.20
N VAL A 95 0.83 -0.93 -15.95
CA VAL A 95 1.63 0.16 -15.41
C VAL A 95 0.73 1.38 -15.26
N VAL A 96 0.75 2.00 -14.08
CA VAL A 96 -0.04 3.19 -13.75
C VAL A 96 0.90 4.30 -13.32
N ASN A 97 0.67 5.51 -13.80
CA ASN A 97 1.37 6.69 -13.33
C ASN A 97 0.89 7.04 -11.92
N GLY A 98 1.65 6.64 -10.90
CA GLY A 98 1.37 6.93 -9.50
C GLY A 98 1.57 8.39 -9.10
N MET A 99 2.01 9.25 -10.02
CA MET A 99 2.11 10.69 -9.82
C MET A 99 0.88 11.45 -10.37
N SER A 100 -0.12 10.76 -10.93
CA SER A 100 -1.45 11.31 -11.26
C SER A 100 -2.53 10.62 -10.43
N VAL A 101 -3.31 11.40 -9.70
CA VAL A 101 -4.38 10.87 -8.84
C VAL A 101 -5.53 10.31 -9.69
N GLU A 102 -5.77 10.90 -10.85
CA GLU A 102 -6.78 10.48 -11.81
C GLU A 102 -6.43 9.13 -12.45
N ASP A 103 -5.19 8.96 -12.92
CA ASP A 103 -4.71 7.69 -13.49
C ASP A 103 -4.85 6.55 -12.46
N VAL A 104 -4.46 6.80 -11.21
CA VAL A 104 -4.62 5.85 -10.10
C VAL A 104 -6.09 5.55 -9.82
N HIS A 105 -6.95 6.58 -9.76
CA HIS A 105 -8.38 6.42 -9.55
C HIS A 105 -9.01 5.52 -10.61
N HIS A 106 -8.76 5.81 -11.90
CA HIS A 106 -9.32 5.05 -13.01
C HIS A 106 -8.84 3.60 -13.00
N ALA A 107 -7.54 3.35 -12.81
CA ALA A 107 -6.99 2.00 -12.76
C ALA A 107 -7.56 1.17 -11.59
N ILE A 108 -7.66 1.75 -10.39
CA ILE A 108 -8.24 1.09 -9.22
C ILE A 108 -9.72 0.80 -9.45
N LYS A 109 -10.47 1.76 -9.99
CA LYS A 109 -11.90 1.59 -10.29
C LYS A 109 -12.13 0.42 -11.24
N ASP A 110 -11.38 0.36 -12.35
CA ASP A 110 -11.54 -0.70 -13.35
C ASP A 110 -11.13 -2.08 -12.80
N ALA A 111 -10.06 -2.14 -12.01
CA ALA A 111 -9.64 -3.35 -11.31
C ALA A 111 -10.71 -3.83 -10.30
N CYS A 112 -11.33 -2.91 -9.57
CA CYS A 112 -12.45 -3.22 -8.66
C CYS A 112 -13.67 -3.75 -9.40
N ASP A 113 -14.06 -3.10 -10.49
CA ASP A 113 -15.24 -3.49 -11.27
C ASP A 113 -15.05 -4.91 -11.82
N ARG A 114 -13.84 -5.23 -12.28
CA ARG A 114 -13.47 -6.57 -12.72
C ARG A 114 -13.50 -7.61 -11.59
N ALA A 115 -12.91 -7.28 -10.44
CA ALA A 115 -12.90 -8.16 -9.27
C ALA A 115 -14.34 -8.47 -8.78
N ARG A 116 -15.22 -7.45 -8.73
CA ARG A 116 -16.63 -7.62 -8.33
C ARG A 116 -17.46 -8.41 -9.32
N LYS A 117 -17.13 -8.37 -10.62
CA LYS A 117 -17.77 -9.21 -11.64
C LYS A 117 -17.39 -10.70 -11.53
N GLY A 118 -16.39 -11.03 -10.72
CA GLY A 118 -15.92 -12.40 -10.55
C GLY A 118 -14.93 -12.84 -11.63
N ASP A 119 -14.40 -11.89 -12.41
CA ASP A 119 -13.43 -12.18 -13.47
C ASP A 119 -12.04 -12.49 -12.90
N GLY A 120 -11.84 -12.27 -11.60
CA GLY A 120 -10.60 -12.55 -10.87
C GLY A 120 -9.73 -11.31 -10.61
N PRO A 121 -8.46 -11.51 -10.22
CA PRO A 121 -7.62 -10.44 -9.73
C PRO A 121 -7.03 -9.56 -10.84
N THR A 122 -6.45 -8.42 -10.46
CA THR A 122 -5.69 -7.51 -11.32
C THR A 122 -4.41 -7.08 -10.60
N LEU A 123 -3.31 -6.93 -11.35
CA LEU A 123 -2.07 -6.35 -10.85
C LEU A 123 -1.89 -4.92 -11.37
N LEU A 124 -1.55 -3.98 -10.49
CA LEU A 124 -1.22 -2.60 -10.85
C LEU A 124 0.21 -2.27 -10.39
N ASP A 125 1.11 -2.00 -11.33
CA ASP A 125 2.44 -1.41 -11.08
C ASP A 125 2.28 0.12 -11.03
N ILE A 126 1.95 0.64 -9.83
CA ILE A 126 1.76 2.07 -9.60
C ILE A 126 3.11 2.72 -9.36
N ARG A 127 3.63 3.39 -10.40
CA ARG A 127 4.96 4.00 -10.40
C ARG A 127 4.94 5.37 -9.76
N THR A 128 5.57 5.48 -8.61
CA THR A 128 5.63 6.69 -7.78
C THR A 128 7.06 6.95 -7.32
N TYR A 129 7.26 7.84 -6.33
CA TYR A 129 8.58 8.13 -5.81
C TYR A 129 8.58 8.51 -4.33
N ARG A 130 9.55 7.98 -3.58
CA ARG A 130 9.71 8.27 -2.14
C ARG A 130 10.68 9.44 -1.95
N TYR A 131 10.19 10.64 -1.63
CA TYR A 131 11.06 11.83 -1.49
C TYR A 131 12.05 11.78 -0.31
N LYS A 132 11.71 11.07 0.76
CA LYS A 132 12.55 10.92 1.97
C LYS A 132 13.28 9.58 1.98
N GLY A 133 14.18 9.41 2.94
CA GLY A 133 14.85 8.14 3.18
C GLY A 133 13.87 7.00 3.46
N HIS A 134 14.36 5.77 3.37
CA HIS A 134 13.58 4.57 3.68
C HIS A 134 13.02 4.60 5.10
N SER A 135 13.80 5.14 6.03
CA SER A 135 13.44 5.40 7.42
C SER A 135 14.05 6.73 7.85
N MET A 136 13.75 7.15 9.08
CA MET A 136 14.33 8.35 9.70
C MET A 136 15.86 8.33 9.77
N SER A 137 16.47 7.14 9.78
CA SER A 137 17.93 6.95 9.87
C SER A 137 18.62 6.73 8.52
N ASP A 138 17.88 6.70 7.40
CA ASP A 138 18.46 6.41 6.08
C ASP A 138 19.14 7.64 5.46
N PRO A 139 20.47 7.59 5.18
CA PRO A 139 21.23 8.70 4.61
C PRO A 139 21.05 8.88 3.09
N GLN A 140 20.30 8.03 2.39
CA GLN A 140 19.93 8.19 0.97
C GLN A 140 21.09 8.22 -0.04
N LYS A 141 22.19 7.51 0.23
CA LYS A 141 23.42 7.54 -0.61
C LYS A 141 23.32 6.80 -1.97
N TYR A 142 22.16 6.24 -2.30
CA TYR A 142 21.94 5.35 -3.45
C TYR A 142 21.19 5.99 -4.62
N ARG A 143 20.92 7.30 -4.53
CA ARG A 143 20.19 8.08 -5.54
C ARG A 143 20.71 9.52 -5.55
N THR A 144 20.55 10.21 -6.67
CA THR A 144 21.05 11.58 -6.81
C THR A 144 20.04 12.60 -6.28
N LYS A 145 20.51 13.79 -5.94
CA LYS A 145 19.61 14.90 -5.59
C LYS A 145 18.75 15.31 -6.79
N ASP A 146 19.36 15.35 -7.97
CA ASP A 146 18.68 15.74 -9.21
C ASP A 146 17.51 14.81 -9.53
N GLU A 147 17.70 13.49 -9.37
CA GLU A 147 16.60 12.52 -9.53
C GLU A 147 15.43 12.83 -8.60
N VAL A 148 15.71 13.15 -7.32
CA VAL A 148 14.67 13.48 -6.35
C VAL A 148 13.95 14.79 -6.73
N GLU A 149 14.69 15.81 -7.15
CA GLU A 149 14.11 17.09 -7.56
C GLU A 149 13.25 16.95 -8.83
N ASP A 150 13.67 16.15 -9.80
CA ASP A 150 12.89 15.85 -11.01
C ASP A 150 11.53 15.23 -10.68
N TYR A 151 11.47 14.34 -9.68
CA TYR A 151 10.19 13.77 -9.22
C TYR A 151 9.35 14.76 -8.40
N LYS A 152 9.96 15.66 -7.62
CA LYS A 152 9.22 16.71 -6.90
C LYS A 152 8.52 17.68 -7.86
N GLN A 153 9.08 17.93 -9.05
CA GLN A 153 8.38 18.73 -10.07
C GLN A 153 7.09 18.06 -10.59
N LYS A 154 6.92 16.76 -10.32
CA LYS A 154 5.75 15.96 -10.67
C LYS A 154 4.87 15.67 -9.46
N ASP A 155 4.98 16.45 -8.39
CA ASP A 155 4.22 16.21 -7.15
C ASP A 155 2.70 16.10 -7.44
N PRO A 156 2.04 14.96 -7.10
CA PRO A 156 0.62 14.78 -7.35
C PRO A 156 -0.25 15.82 -6.63
N ILE A 157 0.16 16.33 -5.47
CA ILE A 157 -0.60 17.35 -4.73
C ILE A 157 -0.59 18.67 -5.51
N SER A 158 0.58 19.08 -6.00
CA SER A 158 0.72 20.29 -6.81
C SER A 158 -0.08 20.21 -8.11
N GLN A 159 -0.09 19.03 -8.75
CA GLN A 159 -0.89 18.78 -9.95
C GLN A 159 -2.39 18.90 -9.66
N VAL A 160 -2.88 18.29 -8.58
CA VAL A 160 -4.30 18.36 -8.19
C VAL A 160 -4.71 19.79 -7.84
N LEU A 161 -3.89 20.54 -7.11
CA LEU A 161 -4.17 21.95 -6.79
C LEU A 161 -4.32 22.78 -8.06
N LYS A 162 -3.43 22.58 -9.03
CA LYS A 162 -3.52 23.25 -10.34
C LYS A 162 -4.79 22.84 -11.09
N THR A 163 -5.14 21.56 -11.11
CA THR A 163 -6.39 21.09 -11.73
C THR A 163 -7.61 21.75 -11.10
N ILE A 164 -7.64 21.89 -9.77
CA ILE A 164 -8.72 22.58 -9.05
C ILE A 164 -8.82 24.04 -9.45
N GLU A 165 -7.69 24.74 -9.55
CA GLU A 165 -7.61 26.16 -9.95
C GLU A 165 -8.06 26.35 -11.41
N ASP A 166 -7.46 25.61 -12.34
CA ASP A 166 -7.72 25.69 -13.78
C ASP A 166 -9.21 25.43 -14.10
N ASN A 167 -9.84 24.53 -13.34
CA ASN A 167 -11.26 24.16 -13.51
C ASN A 167 -12.20 24.92 -12.56
N LYS A 168 -11.69 25.83 -11.72
CA LYS A 168 -12.46 26.62 -10.75
C LYS A 168 -13.34 25.75 -9.83
N LEU A 169 -12.81 24.61 -9.40
CA LEU A 169 -13.52 23.64 -8.56
C LEU A 169 -13.57 24.05 -7.09
N ALA A 170 -12.62 24.87 -6.65
CA ALA A 170 -12.60 25.49 -5.33
C ALA A 170 -11.79 26.80 -5.39
N SER A 171 -12.09 27.72 -4.48
CA SER A 171 -11.34 28.94 -4.25
C SER A 171 -10.09 28.68 -3.39
N GLU A 172 -9.11 29.58 -3.44
CA GLU A 172 -7.94 29.55 -2.54
C GLU A 172 -8.36 29.53 -1.06
N LYS A 173 -9.46 30.22 -0.73
CA LYS A 173 -10.00 30.26 0.63
C LYS A 173 -10.48 28.87 1.07
N GLU A 174 -11.25 28.18 0.24
CA GLU A 174 -11.74 26.82 0.53
C GLU A 174 -10.59 25.83 0.63
N ILE A 175 -9.58 25.92 -0.25
CA ILE A 175 -8.37 25.08 -0.16
C ILE A 175 -7.65 25.30 1.18
N LYS A 176 -7.49 26.57 1.59
CA LYS A 176 -6.84 26.90 2.86
C LYS A 176 -7.65 26.43 4.07
N GLU A 177 -8.97 26.47 3.99
CA GLU A 177 -9.86 25.92 5.03
C GLU A 177 -9.64 24.40 5.18
N ILE A 178 -9.60 23.65 4.07
CA ILE A 178 -9.30 22.21 4.08
C ILE A 178 -7.92 21.92 4.68
N GLN A 179 -6.89 22.70 4.31
CA GLN A 179 -5.55 22.52 4.86
C GLN A 179 -5.49 22.76 6.37
N ASN A 180 -6.22 23.78 6.87
CA ASN A 180 -6.30 24.06 8.29
C ASN A 180 -7.05 22.96 9.04
N GLU A 181 -8.14 22.44 8.49
CA GLU A 181 -8.89 21.33 9.06
C GLU A 181 -8.02 20.07 9.19
N VAL A 182 -7.32 19.68 8.12
CA VAL A 182 -6.39 18.54 8.14
C VAL A 182 -5.28 18.75 9.18
N LYS A 183 -4.74 19.97 9.29
CA LYS A 183 -3.73 20.30 10.29
C LYS A 183 -4.27 20.13 11.71
N GLN A 184 -5.48 20.61 11.99
CA GLN A 184 -6.13 20.44 13.29
C GLN A 184 -6.33 18.96 13.64
N ILE A 185 -6.81 18.15 12.69
CA ILE A 185 -6.98 16.71 12.88
C ILE A 185 -5.64 16.04 13.26
N VAL A 186 -4.54 16.41 12.60
CA VAL A 186 -3.20 15.88 12.91
C VAL A 186 -2.74 16.31 14.30
N GLU A 187 -2.90 17.59 14.65
CA GLU A 187 -2.53 18.12 15.97
C GLU A 187 -3.33 17.43 17.10
N GLU A 188 -4.64 17.23 16.90
CA GLU A 188 -5.51 16.51 17.83
C GLU A 188 -5.11 15.03 17.96
N SER A 189 -4.73 14.38 16.85
CA SER A 189 -4.28 12.98 16.86
C SER A 189 -2.97 12.81 17.63
N VAL A 190 -2.02 13.74 17.45
CA VAL A 190 -0.75 13.75 18.20
C VAL A 190 -1.01 13.97 19.68
N LYS A 191 -1.82 14.98 20.02
CA LYS A 191 -2.18 15.27 21.40
C LYS A 191 -2.85 14.07 22.07
N PHE A 192 -3.80 13.43 21.40
CA PHE A 192 -4.44 12.21 21.89
C PHE A 192 -3.42 11.10 22.18
N ALA A 193 -2.47 10.88 21.26
CA ALA A 193 -1.43 9.87 21.45
C ALA A 193 -0.47 10.19 22.60
N GLU A 194 -0.09 11.45 22.79
CA GLU A 194 0.81 11.91 23.87
C GLU A 194 0.14 11.96 25.25
N GLU A 195 -1.16 12.27 25.30
CA GLU A 195 -1.95 12.32 26.54
C GLU A 195 -2.57 10.97 26.92
N SER A 196 -2.50 9.97 26.03
CA SER A 196 -2.95 8.61 26.33
C SER A 196 -2.10 8.01 27.45
N PRO A 197 -2.71 7.28 28.40
CA PRO A 197 -1.96 6.62 29.45
C PRO A 197 -0.99 5.59 28.85
N ASP A 198 0.14 5.40 29.53
CA ASP A 198 1.03 4.28 29.23
C ASP A 198 0.30 2.94 29.43
N LEU A 199 0.68 1.94 28.65
CA LEU A 199 0.16 0.58 28.79
C LEU A 199 0.61 0.01 30.14
N GLU A 200 -0.32 -0.62 30.86
CA GLU A 200 -0.01 -1.28 32.11
C GLU A 200 0.83 -2.55 31.85
N PRO A 201 1.81 -2.91 32.71
CA PRO A 201 2.73 -4.03 32.42
C PRO A 201 2.05 -5.37 32.12
N HIS A 202 0.85 -5.61 32.65
CA HIS A 202 0.10 -6.85 32.42
C HIS A 202 -0.41 -6.99 30.97
N GLU A 203 -0.63 -5.87 30.26
CA GLU A 203 -1.14 -5.86 28.89
C GLU A 203 -0.16 -6.50 27.89
N LEU A 204 1.14 -6.61 28.25
CA LEU A 204 2.14 -7.34 27.48
C LEU A 204 1.78 -8.82 27.24
N TYR A 205 0.95 -9.40 28.12
CA TYR A 205 0.58 -10.81 28.10
C TYR A 205 -0.82 -11.04 27.53
N GLU A 206 -1.54 -9.97 27.19
CA GLU A 206 -2.86 -10.04 26.58
C GLU A 206 -2.77 -10.30 25.06
N ASP A 207 -3.86 -10.73 24.45
CA ASP A 207 -4.01 -11.02 23.01
C ASP A 207 -3.04 -12.05 22.39
N VAL A 208 -2.22 -12.73 23.19
CA VAL A 208 -1.37 -13.85 22.74
C VAL A 208 -2.22 -15.09 22.43
N TYR A 209 -3.19 -15.39 23.29
CA TYR A 209 -4.14 -16.49 23.14
C TYR A 209 -5.54 -16.05 23.59
N VAL A 210 -6.58 -16.66 23.01
CA VAL A 210 -7.98 -16.46 23.47
C VAL A 210 -8.22 -17.13 24.83
N GLN A 211 -7.42 -18.14 25.17
CA GLN A 211 -7.53 -18.88 26.43
C GLN A 211 -7.06 -18.02 27.62
N LYS A 212 -7.93 -17.84 28.62
CA LYS A 212 -7.64 -17.03 29.80
C LYS A 212 -6.75 -17.72 30.84
N ASP A 213 -6.82 -19.04 30.94
CA ASP A 213 -6.10 -19.86 31.93
C ASP A 213 -4.82 -20.48 31.33
N TYR A 214 -4.09 -19.72 30.52
CA TYR A 214 -2.94 -20.25 29.79
C TYR A 214 -1.76 -20.59 30.74
N PRO A 215 -1.37 -21.87 30.89
CA PRO A 215 -0.55 -22.34 32.02
C PRO A 215 0.95 -21.96 31.94
N PHE A 216 1.35 -21.22 30.90
CA PHE A 216 2.74 -20.82 30.65
C PHE A 216 3.01 -19.32 30.85
N ILE A 217 1.97 -18.51 31.09
CA ILE A 217 2.14 -17.11 31.53
C ILE A 217 2.21 -17.13 33.07
N LYS A 218 3.43 -17.10 33.61
CA LYS A 218 3.70 -17.36 35.04
C LYS A 218 4.09 -16.14 35.87
N GLU A 219 4.31 -14.99 35.27
CA GLU A 219 5.02 -13.88 35.92
C GLU A 219 4.13 -12.82 36.62
N TYR A 220 2.83 -13.07 36.76
CA TYR A 220 1.89 -12.16 37.45
C TYR A 220 0.91 -12.86 38.41
N LEU A 221 1.30 -14.03 38.95
CA LEU A 221 0.61 -14.66 40.09
C LEU A 221 1.38 -14.41 41.41
#